data_AF-A0A1I1PR81-F1
#
_entry.id   AF-A0A1I1PR81-F1
#
_cell.length_a   1.000
_cell.length_b   1.000
_cell.length_c   1.000
_cell.angle_alpha   90.00
_cell.angle_beta   90.00
_cell.angle_gamma   90.00
#
_symmetry.space_group_name_H-M   'P 1'
#
loop_
_entity.id
_entity.type
_entity.pdbx_description
1 polymer ?
#
loop_
_entity_poly.entity_id
_entity_poly.type
_entity_poly.pdbx_seq_one_letter_code
_entity_poly.pdbx_strand_id
1 'polypeptide(L)'
;MVFSTLIHWLVAAREQITEEQAREAVQWVSDTLRVAQDDLVYAAGLIGHPDAPPVTLNEGMEHYGENPLTFVLYMLLLSGALVATVGDGNPDWLRQFDLAG
;
A
#
# COMPACT_ATOMS: atom_id res chain seq x y z
N MET A 1 -6.09 -0.59 15.52
CA MET A 1 -7.24 -0.12 14.73
C MET A 1 -6.76 0.38 13.37
N VAL A 2 -6.08 1.52 13.24
CA VAL A 2 -5.62 2.04 11.93
C VAL A 2 -4.65 1.11 11.20
N PHE A 3 -3.58 0.67 11.88
CA PHE A 3 -2.57 -0.24 11.30
C PHE A 3 -3.19 -1.53 10.73
N SER A 4 -4.05 -2.18 11.51
CA SER A 4 -4.72 -3.42 11.12
C SER A 4 -5.68 -3.22 9.95
N THR A 5 -6.41 -2.09 9.90
CA THR A 5 -7.27 -1.74 8.77
C THR A 5 -6.47 -1.53 7.50
N LEU A 6 -5.38 -0.76 7.57
CA LEU A 6 -4.52 -0.49 6.42
C LEU A 6 -3.89 -1.77 5.85
N ILE A 7 -3.32 -2.61 6.72
CA ILE A 7 -2.76 -3.90 6.28
C ILE A 7 -3.83 -4.75 5.61
N HIS A 8 -5.02 -4.85 6.23
CA HIS A 8 -6.07 -5.67 5.67
C HIS A 8 -6.55 -5.14 4.31
N TRP A 9 -6.74 -3.83 4.18
CA TRP A 9 -7.08 -3.20 2.91
C TRP A 9 -6.04 -3.47 1.82
N LEU A 10 -4.75 -3.30 2.11
CA LEU A 10 -3.68 -3.49 1.12
C LEU A 10 -3.55 -4.96 0.69
N VAL A 11 -3.62 -5.88 1.65
CA VAL A 11 -3.55 -7.32 1.38
C VAL A 11 -4.79 -7.80 0.63
N ALA A 12 -5.99 -7.32 0.96
CA ALA A 12 -7.21 -7.67 0.23
C ALA A 12 -7.22 -7.06 -1.18
N ALA A 13 -6.75 -5.83 -1.33
CA ALA A 13 -6.62 -5.16 -2.62
C ALA A 13 -5.67 -5.91 -3.57
N ARG A 14 -4.56 -6.46 -3.05
CA ARG A 14 -3.61 -7.27 -3.82
C ARG A 14 -4.28 -8.39 -4.63
N GLU A 15 -5.32 -9.01 -4.08
CA GLU A 15 -6.05 -10.11 -4.75
C GLU A 15 -6.96 -9.63 -5.89
N GLN A 16 -7.21 -8.31 -6.00
CA GLN A 16 -8.12 -7.73 -6.98
C GLN A 16 -7.43 -6.83 -8.01
N ILE A 17 -6.17 -6.45 -7.79
CA ILE A 17 -5.41 -5.59 -8.70
C ILE A 17 -4.36 -6.38 -9.47
N THR A 18 -3.99 -5.86 -10.63
CA THR A 18 -2.88 -6.37 -11.43
C THR A 18 -1.54 -5.79 -10.96
N GLU A 19 -0.44 -6.45 -11.33
CA GLU A 19 0.93 -5.95 -11.07
C GLU A 19 1.15 -4.56 -11.66
N GLU A 20 0.57 -4.27 -12.84
CA GLU A 20 0.69 -2.96 -13.48
C GLU A 20 -0.07 -1.88 -12.69
N GLN A 21 -1.26 -2.19 -12.15
CA GLN A 21 -1.98 -1.27 -11.26
C GLN A 21 -1.22 -1.01 -9.95
N ALA A 22 -0.51 -2.00 -9.43
CA ALA A 22 0.37 -1.80 -8.28
C ALA A 22 1.54 -0.86 -8.62
N ARG A 23 2.14 -0.98 -9.80
CA ARG A 23 3.17 -0.06 -10.30
C ARG A 23 2.64 1.36 -10.50
N GLU A 24 1.48 1.50 -11.13
CA GLU A 24 0.82 2.79 -11.34
C GLU A 24 0.53 3.49 -10.01
N ALA A 25 0.08 2.76 -8.98
CA ALA A 25 -0.16 3.32 -7.66
C ALA A 25 1.13 3.87 -7.01
N VAL A 26 2.24 3.12 -7.06
CA VAL A 26 3.54 3.60 -6.54
C VAL A 26 4.01 4.83 -7.32
N GLN A 27 3.92 4.80 -8.64
CA GLN A 27 4.29 5.93 -9.49
C GLN A 27 3.44 7.17 -9.17
N TRP A 28 2.13 7.01 -8.95
CA TRP A 28 1.24 8.10 -8.58
C TRP A 28 1.68 8.79 -7.28
N VAL A 29 2.11 8.02 -6.28
CA VAL A 29 2.64 8.59 -5.02
C VAL A 29 3.91 9.39 -5.28
N SER A 30 4.85 8.82 -6.03
CA SER A 30 6.11 9.48 -6.38
C SER A 30 5.88 10.78 -7.16
N ASP A 31 4.98 10.78 -8.14
CA ASP A 31 4.65 11.95 -8.95
C ASP A 31 3.93 13.03 -8.12
N THR A 32 3.00 12.62 -7.26
CA THR A 32 2.15 13.54 -6.48
C THR A 32 2.91 14.17 -5.31
N LEU A 33 3.70 13.37 -4.59
CA LEU A 33 4.32 13.78 -3.32
C LEU A 33 5.84 13.98 -3.41
N ARG A 34 6.45 13.65 -4.55
CA ARG A 34 7.91 13.71 -4.77
C ARG A 34 8.70 12.91 -3.72
N VAL A 35 8.14 11.78 -3.29
CA VAL A 35 8.75 10.86 -2.31
C VAL A 35 9.73 9.93 -3.03
N ALA A 36 10.81 9.57 -2.32
CA ALA A 36 11.79 8.59 -2.81
C ALA A 36 11.11 7.23 -3.07
N GLN A 37 11.17 6.79 -4.32
CA GLN A 37 10.45 5.62 -4.81
C GLN A 37 10.98 4.31 -4.22
N ASP A 38 12.29 4.19 -4.00
CA ASP A 38 12.93 2.92 -3.65
C ASP A 38 12.43 2.33 -2.31
N ASP A 39 12.23 3.18 -1.29
CA ASP A 39 11.75 2.75 0.02
C ASP A 39 10.23 2.46 -0.01
N LEU A 40 9.48 3.23 -0.79
CA LEU A 40 8.05 2.97 -1.02
C LEU A 40 7.84 1.64 -1.78
N VAL A 41 8.72 1.30 -2.72
CA VAL A 41 8.66 0.03 -3.47
C VAL A 41 8.77 -1.17 -2.52
N TYR A 42 9.59 -1.11 -1.48
CA TYR A 42 9.64 -2.19 -0.48
C TYR A 42 8.28 -2.40 0.19
N ALA A 43 7.64 -1.33 0.68
CA ALA A 43 6.30 -1.40 1.25
C ALA A 43 5.23 -1.84 0.23
N ALA A 44 5.42 -1.51 -1.06
CA ALA A 44 4.52 -1.92 -2.14
C ALA A 44 4.51 -3.43 -2.41
N GLY A 45 5.44 -4.19 -1.82
CA GLY A 45 5.34 -5.65 -1.75
C GLY A 45 4.02 -6.14 -1.12
N LEU A 46 3.40 -5.35 -0.23
CA LEU A 46 2.08 -5.64 0.35
C LEU A 46 0.96 -5.71 -0.69
N ILE A 47 1.06 -4.91 -1.75
CA ILE A 47 0.06 -4.85 -2.83
C ILE A 47 0.48 -5.66 -4.07
N GLY A 48 1.58 -6.40 -3.99
CA GLY A 48 2.06 -7.23 -5.09
C GLY A 48 2.80 -6.47 -6.20
N HIS A 49 3.50 -5.38 -5.87
CA HIS A 49 4.33 -4.67 -6.85
C HIS A 49 5.40 -5.61 -7.45
N PRO A 50 5.56 -5.67 -8.79
CA PRO A 50 6.40 -6.68 -9.46
C PRO A 50 7.90 -6.53 -9.16
N ASP A 51 8.34 -5.31 -8.92
CA ASP A 51 9.74 -5.00 -8.61
C ASP A 51 10.05 -5.03 -7.09
N ALA A 52 9.06 -5.35 -6.25
CA ALA A 52 9.21 -5.47 -4.80
C ALA A 52 9.39 -6.93 -4.37
N PRO A 53 10.14 -7.20 -3.29
CA PRO A 53 10.10 -8.53 -2.69
C PRO A 53 8.69 -8.83 -2.15
N PRO A 54 8.28 -10.11 -2.07
CA PRO A 54 7.03 -10.47 -1.40
C PRO A 54 7.18 -10.20 0.10
N VAL A 55 6.68 -9.05 0.55
CA VAL A 55 6.82 -8.61 1.95
C VAL A 55 5.65 -9.14 2.79
N THR A 56 5.99 -9.85 3.86
CA THR A 56 5.04 -10.15 4.95
C THR A 56 4.96 -9.00 5.94
N LEU A 57 3.89 -8.99 6.75
CA LEU A 57 3.74 -8.01 7.83
C LEU A 57 4.94 -7.95 8.78
N ASN A 58 5.47 -9.12 9.15
CA ASN A 58 6.58 -9.22 10.09
C ASN A 58 7.87 -8.66 9.48
N GLU A 59 8.15 -8.98 8.21
CA GLU A 59 9.32 -8.46 7.50
C GLU A 59 9.24 -6.95 7.32
N GLY A 60 8.06 -6.40 7.00
CA GLY A 60 7.84 -4.96 6.97
C GLY A 60 8.12 -4.31 8.33
N MET A 61 7.58 -4.87 9.41
CA MET A 61 7.80 -4.34 10.77
C MET A 61 9.27 -4.42 11.20
N GLU A 62 10.00 -5.47 10.80
CA GLU A 62 11.43 -5.60 11.05
C GLU A 62 12.25 -4.59 10.24
N HIS A 63 11.95 -4.45 8.94
CA HIS A 63 12.63 -3.51 8.04
C HIS A 63 12.49 -2.06 8.52
N TYR A 64 11.29 -1.67 8.93
CA TYR A 64 11.00 -0.33 9.45
C TYR A 64 11.13 -0.23 10.98
N GLY A 65 11.72 -1.21 11.66
CA GLY A 65 11.68 -1.34 13.12
C GLY A 65 12.25 -0.16 13.91
N GLU A 66 13.20 0.58 13.32
CA GLU A 66 13.74 1.81 13.92
C GLU A 66 12.77 3.01 13.78
N ASN A 67 11.86 2.96 12.82
CA ASN A 67 10.84 3.99 12.58
C ASN A 67 9.52 3.39 12.05
N PRO A 68 8.70 2.75 12.90
CA PRO A 68 7.46 2.10 12.50
C PRO A 68 6.41 3.08 11.96
N LEU A 69 6.56 4.40 12.20
CA LEU A 69 5.69 5.42 11.63
C LEU A 69 5.89 5.55 10.12
N THR A 70 7.11 5.35 9.60
CA THR A 70 7.38 5.34 8.16
C THR A 70 6.59 4.25 7.47
N PHE A 71 6.54 3.05 8.05
CA PHE A 71 5.76 1.95 7.48
C PHE A 71 4.26 2.27 7.43
N VAL A 72 3.72 2.81 8.53
CA VAL A 72 2.31 3.25 8.59
C VAL A 72 2.02 4.33 7.56
N LEU A 73 2.94 5.29 7.39
CA LEU A 73 2.81 6.35 6.40
C LEU A 73 2.78 5.76 4.99
N TYR A 74 3.69 4.84 4.64
CA TYR A 74 3.66 4.20 3.33
C TYR A 74 2.40 3.40 3.09
N MET A 75 1.89 2.70 4.10
CA MET A 75 0.59 2.03 3.96
C MET A 75 -0.56 3.01 3.70
N LEU A 76 -0.56 4.18 4.35
CA LEU A 76 -1.52 5.25 4.08
C LEU A 76 -1.38 5.77 2.64
N LEU A 77 -0.14 6.01 2.19
CA LEU A 77 0.14 6.50 0.84
C LEU A 77 -0.29 5.49 -0.23
N LEU A 78 0.02 4.21 -0.04
CA LEU A 78 -0.40 3.13 -0.95
C LEU A 78 -1.93 2.99 -0.97
N SER A 79 -2.59 3.07 0.19
CA SER A 79 -4.05 3.03 0.26
C SER A 79 -4.67 4.20 -0.52
N GLY A 80 -4.16 5.42 -0.30
CA GLY A 80 -4.60 6.60 -1.03
C GLY A 80 -4.34 6.51 -2.54
N ALA A 81 -3.20 5.96 -2.94
CA ALA A 81 -2.84 5.77 -4.33
C ALA A 81 -3.77 4.77 -5.02
N LEU A 82 -4.10 3.65 -4.38
CA LEU A 82 -5.07 2.69 -4.93
C LEU A 82 -6.45 3.32 -5.10
N VAL A 83 -6.89 4.17 -4.17
CA VAL A 83 -8.12 4.95 -4.37
C VAL A 83 -8.00 5.86 -5.57
N ALA A 84 -6.88 6.57 -5.72
CA ALA A 84 -6.69 7.52 -6.81
C ALA A 84 -6.58 6.84 -8.19
N THR A 85 -5.95 5.67 -8.29
CA THR A 85 -5.66 5.01 -9.57
C THR A 85 -6.64 3.90 -9.92
N VAL A 86 -7.02 3.07 -8.96
CA VAL A 86 -7.92 1.91 -9.17
C VAL A 86 -9.36 2.24 -8.79
N GLY A 87 -9.53 2.99 -7.69
CA GLY A 87 -10.84 3.41 -7.19
C GLY A 87 -11.45 4.63 -7.89
N ASP A 88 -10.80 5.19 -8.91
CA ASP A 88 -11.22 6.42 -9.61
C ASP A 88 -11.51 7.60 -8.64
N GLY A 89 -10.69 7.71 -7.60
CA GLY A 89 -10.85 8.72 -6.54
C GLY A 89 -11.97 8.42 -5.53
N ASN A 90 -12.65 7.27 -5.63
CA ASN A 90 -13.72 6.90 -4.71
C ASN A 90 -13.19 6.09 -3.51
N PRO A 91 -13.20 6.65 -2.27
CA PRO A 91 -12.71 5.94 -1.09
C PRO A 91 -13.58 4.73 -0.70
N ASP A 92 -14.83 4.63 -1.18
CA ASP A 92 -15.67 3.46 -0.95
C ASP A 92 -15.08 2.19 -1.61
N TRP A 93 -14.20 2.35 -2.60
CA TRP A 93 -13.45 1.23 -3.18
C TRP A 93 -12.58 0.50 -2.14
N LEU A 94 -12.01 1.20 -1.16
CA LEU A 94 -11.29 0.54 -0.06
C LEU A 94 -12.23 -0.04 0.99
N ARG A 95 -13.37 0.62 1.25
CA ARG A 95 -14.33 0.19 2.27
C ARG A 95 -14.98 -1.16 1.98
N GLN A 96 -14.99 -1.60 0.72
CA GLN A 96 -15.42 -2.97 0.40
C GLN A 96 -14.57 -4.05 1.10
N PHE A 97 -13.35 -3.68 1.54
CA PHE A 97 -12.42 -4.51 2.29
C PHE A 97 -12.48 -4.23 3.79
N ASP A 98 -13.47 -3.52 4.32
CA ASP A 98 -13.56 -3.34 5.77
C ASP A 98 -13.73 -4.70 6.45
N LEU A 99 -12.95 -4.94 7.50
CA LEU A 99 -13.13 -6.09 8.37
C LEU A 99 -14.56 -6.03 8.91
N ALA A 100 -15.42 -6.95 8.48
CA ALA A 100 -16.74 -7.10 9.05
C ALA A 100 -16.58 -7.33 10.56
N GLY A 101 -16.94 -6.32 11.36
CA GLY A 101 -16.98 -6.40 12.82
C GLY A 101 -18.09 -7.31 13.28
#